data_AF-A0A293MMG2-F1
#
_entry.id   AF-A0A293MMG2-F1
#
_cell.length_a   1.000
_cell.length_b   1.000
_cell.length_c   1.000
_cell.angle_alpha   90.00
_cell.angle_beta   90.00
_cell.angle_gamma   90.00
#
_symmetry.space_group_name_H-M   'P 1'
#
loop_
_entity.id
_entity.type
_entity.pdbx_description
1 polymer ?
#
loop_
_entity_poly.entity_id
_entity_poly.type
_entity_poly.pdbx_seq_one_letter_code
_entity_poly.pdbx_strand_id
1 'polypeptide(L)'
;MLKYILLPDDYKLLDRKLLDVSLQQDNFRYCPKCAAGFIVDPTLKRPICPGCSSIICAGCWLLYRFSLAKGGCLHCICTRCKHEICSCCKQEFSKGKECAAKLDSCADRGLHAHHPRNCYYHVRDYSVVDLIKLIKEAGHEVDETAANECAQCTTKMTDDSMRDTQCEGHA
;
A
#
# COMPACT_ATOMS: atom_id res chain seq x y z
N MET A 1 -25.42 -24.02 20.50
CA MET A 1 -26.42 -24.53 19.53
C MET A 1 -25.98 -24.34 18.08
N LEU A 2 -25.58 -23.13 17.63
CA LEU A 2 -25.20 -22.87 16.22
C LEU A 2 -23.97 -23.65 15.70
N LYS A 3 -22.97 -23.91 16.55
CA LYS A 3 -21.75 -24.68 16.19
C LYS A 3 -22.00 -26.12 15.73
N TYR A 4 -23.18 -26.68 16.01
CA TYR A 4 -23.55 -28.05 15.63
C TYR A 4 -24.42 -28.11 14.37
N ILE A 5 -24.84 -26.95 13.85
CA ILE A 5 -25.73 -26.81 12.69
C ILE A 5 -24.95 -26.28 11.49
N LEU A 6 -23.93 -25.45 11.74
CA LEU A 6 -23.10 -24.84 10.71
C LEU A 6 -21.79 -25.59 10.53
N LEU A 7 -21.32 -25.67 9.28
CA LEU A 7 -19.96 -26.11 8.99
C LEU A 7 -18.95 -25.13 9.64
N PRO A 8 -17.73 -25.58 9.96
CA PRO A 8 -16.73 -24.74 10.64
C PRO A 8 -16.45 -23.41 9.94
N ASP A 9 -16.45 -23.38 8.61
CA ASP A 9 -16.19 -22.17 7.83
C ASP A 9 -17.39 -21.22 7.81
N ASP A 10 -18.61 -21.75 7.78
CA ASP A 10 -19.85 -20.95 7.88
C ASP A 10 -19.99 -20.35 9.27
N TYR A 11 -19.60 -21.08 10.31
CA TYR A 11 -19.59 -20.58 11.68
C TYR A 11 -18.59 -19.42 11.84
N LYS A 12 -17.37 -19.54 11.29
CA LYS A 12 -16.39 -18.45 11.27
C LYS A 12 -16.90 -17.23 10.49
N LEU A 13 -17.61 -17.44 9.38
CA LEU A 13 -18.21 -16.36 8.61
C LEU A 13 -19.33 -15.67 9.39
N LEU A 14 -20.18 -16.43 10.08
CA LEU A 14 -21.23 -15.90 10.93
C LEU A 14 -20.65 -15.07 12.07
N ASP A 15 -19.69 -15.61 12.81
CA ASP A 15 -19.01 -14.89 13.90
C ASP A 15 -18.39 -13.58 13.40
N ARG A 16 -17.74 -13.61 12.23
CA ARG A 16 -17.18 -12.40 11.60
C ARG A 16 -18.26 -11.38 11.25
N LYS A 17 -19.39 -11.81 10.67
CA LYS A 17 -20.51 -10.92 10.32
C LYS A 17 -21.18 -10.33 11.56
N LEU A 18 -21.30 -11.10 12.64
CA LEU A 18 -21.84 -10.60 13.91
C LEU A 18 -20.91 -9.56 14.54
N LEU A 19 -19.60 -9.78 14.47
CA LEU A 19 -18.61 -8.77 14.87
C LEU A 19 -18.74 -7.50 14.01
N ASP A 20 -18.84 -7.66 12.69
CA ASP A 20 -19.02 -6.53 11.77
C ASP A 20 -20.28 -5.71 12.11
N VAL A 21 -21.41 -6.37 12.41
CA VAL A 21 -22.66 -5.71 12.85
C VAL A 21 -22.47 -4.99 14.19
N SER A 22 -21.76 -5.62 15.14
CA SER A 22 -21.52 -5.03 16.47
C SER A 22 -20.58 -3.82 16.43
N LEU A 23 -19.76 -3.71 15.38
CA LEU A 23 -18.80 -2.63 15.14
C LEU A 23 -19.33 -1.53 14.21
N GLN A 24 -20.62 -1.57 13.81
CA GLN A 24 -21.23 -0.54 12.94
C GLN A 24 -21.30 0.83 13.65
N GLN A 25 -20.19 1.55 13.60
CA GLN A 25 -20.03 2.95 13.96
C GLN A 25 -19.85 3.80 12.68
N ASP A 26 -19.82 5.14 12.81
CA ASP A 26 -19.76 6.08 11.68
C ASP A 26 -18.56 5.88 10.72
N ASN A 27 -17.51 5.20 11.19
CA ASN A 27 -16.26 4.99 10.46
C ASN A 27 -16.01 3.53 10.05
N PHE A 28 -17.01 2.66 10.19
CA PHE A 28 -16.90 1.26 9.82
C PHE A 28 -17.03 1.06 8.31
N ARG A 29 -16.10 0.31 7.70
CA ARG A 29 -16.11 0.04 6.26
C ARG A 29 -15.68 -1.38 5.93
N TYR A 30 -16.12 -1.90 4.79
CA TYR A 30 -15.78 -3.24 4.29
C TYR A 30 -14.66 -3.21 3.26
N CYS A 31 -13.66 -4.06 3.40
CA CYS A 31 -12.60 -4.19 2.39
C CYS A 31 -13.19 -4.62 1.02
N PRO A 32 -12.90 -3.89 -0.07
CA PRO A 32 -13.40 -4.25 -1.41
C PRO A 32 -12.78 -5.54 -1.99
N LYS A 33 -11.71 -6.08 -1.37
CA LYS A 33 -11.06 -7.33 -1.81
C LYS A 33 -11.55 -8.56 -1.04
N CYS A 34 -11.56 -8.52 0.28
CA CYS A 34 -11.84 -9.69 1.12
C CYS A 34 -13.15 -9.60 1.92
N ALA A 35 -13.90 -8.51 1.77
CA ALA A 35 -15.15 -8.23 2.47
C ALA A 35 -15.05 -8.25 4.01
N ALA A 36 -13.85 -8.18 4.59
CA ALA A 36 -13.68 -8.00 6.03
C ALA A 36 -14.05 -6.57 6.43
N GLY A 37 -14.86 -6.41 7.46
CA GLY A 37 -15.18 -5.13 8.05
C GLY A 37 -14.09 -4.65 9.02
N PHE A 38 -13.83 -3.34 9.04
CA PHE A 38 -12.89 -2.72 9.97
C PHE A 38 -13.19 -1.22 10.14
N ILE A 39 -12.76 -0.66 11.26
CA ILE A 39 -12.89 0.77 11.55
C ILE A 39 -11.77 1.52 10.84
N VAL A 40 -12.11 2.63 10.18
CA VAL A 40 -11.18 3.44 9.39
C VAL A 40 -11.09 4.83 10.00
N ASP A 41 -9.89 5.24 10.39
CA ASP A 41 -9.65 6.64 10.73
C ASP A 41 -9.90 7.52 9.49
N PRO A 42 -10.86 8.47 9.53
CA PRO A 42 -11.25 9.29 8.38
C PRO A 42 -10.12 10.21 7.88
N THR A 43 -9.07 10.45 8.67
CA THR A 43 -7.91 11.25 8.27
C THR A 43 -6.91 10.47 7.42
N LEU A 44 -7.03 9.14 7.37
CA LEU A 44 -6.12 8.30 6.59
C LEU A 44 -6.38 8.47 5.09
N LYS A 45 -5.39 9.02 4.38
CA LYS A 45 -5.39 9.08 2.90
C LYS A 45 -5.25 7.71 2.23
N ARG A 46 -4.78 6.72 3.00
CA ARG A 46 -4.47 5.37 2.52
C ARG A 46 -4.79 4.31 3.59
N PRO A 47 -6.06 3.94 3.74
CA PRO A 47 -6.46 2.80 4.57
C PRO A 47 -5.83 1.49 4.08
N ILE A 48 -5.37 0.65 5.03
CA ILE A 48 -4.85 -0.69 4.76
C ILE A 48 -5.79 -1.68 5.43
N CYS A 49 -6.30 -2.65 4.68
CA CYS A 49 -7.15 -3.68 5.25
C CYS A 49 -6.33 -4.60 6.17
N PRO A 50 -6.71 -4.77 7.45
CA PRO A 50 -5.99 -5.63 8.38
C PRO A 50 -6.06 -7.12 8.01
N GLY A 51 -7.08 -7.55 7.26
CA GLY A 51 -7.26 -8.96 6.89
C GLY A 51 -6.52 -9.41 5.63
N CYS A 52 -6.19 -8.51 4.70
CA CYS A 52 -5.54 -8.88 3.43
C CYS A 52 -4.48 -7.89 2.94
N SER A 53 -4.07 -6.96 3.82
CA SER A 53 -3.05 -5.92 3.60
C SER A 53 -3.23 -5.07 2.34
N SER A 54 -4.43 -5.07 1.77
CA SER A 54 -4.72 -4.35 0.54
C SER A 54 -4.90 -2.87 0.82
N ILE A 55 -4.30 -2.07 -0.06
CA ILE A 55 -4.26 -0.62 0.06
C ILE A 55 -5.49 -0.03 -0.63
N ILE A 56 -6.27 0.77 0.09
CA ILE A 56 -7.57 1.30 -0.34
C ILE A 56 -7.46 2.83 -0.48
N CYS A 57 -8.14 3.39 -1.47
CA CYS A 57 -8.29 4.82 -1.65
C CYS A 57 -9.31 5.38 -0.66
N ALA A 58 -8.92 6.36 0.14
CA ALA A 58 -9.81 6.99 1.11
C ALA A 58 -11.01 7.71 0.46
N GLY A 59 -10.80 8.31 -0.72
CA GLY A 59 -11.84 9.10 -1.40
C GLY A 59 -12.89 8.27 -2.15
N CYS A 60 -12.52 7.07 -2.63
CA CYS A 60 -13.41 6.24 -3.45
C CYS A 60 -13.66 4.84 -2.90
N TRP A 61 -12.97 4.47 -1.82
CA TRP A 61 -13.06 3.15 -1.19
C TRP A 61 -12.77 1.95 -2.12
N LEU A 62 -11.99 2.20 -3.18
CA LEU A 62 -11.52 1.19 -4.13
C LEU A 62 -10.01 0.96 -4.00
N LEU A 63 -9.53 -0.17 -4.49
CA LEU A 63 -8.12 -0.54 -4.36
C LEU A 63 -7.21 0.44 -5.11
N TYR A 64 -6.11 0.83 -4.47
CA TYR A 64 -4.97 1.39 -5.17
C TYR A 64 -4.29 0.30 -6.00
N ARG A 65 -3.72 0.70 -7.14
CA ARG A 65 -2.81 -0.12 -7.92
C ARG A 65 -1.43 0.50 -7.93
N PHE A 66 -0.40 -0.35 -7.97
CA PHE A 66 0.97 0.11 -8.13
C PHE A 66 1.25 0.45 -9.58
N SER A 67 1.98 1.54 -9.83
CA SER A 67 2.44 1.94 -11.16
C SER A 67 3.97 1.96 -11.18
N LEU A 68 4.57 1.06 -11.96
CA LEU A 68 6.04 0.96 -12.08
C LEU A 68 6.66 2.06 -12.93
N ALA A 69 5.94 2.54 -13.94
CA ALA A 69 6.48 3.44 -14.96
C ALA A 69 6.72 4.89 -14.48
N LYS A 70 6.21 5.28 -13.30
CA LYS A 70 6.00 6.69 -12.94
C LYS A 70 6.86 7.22 -11.78
N GLY A 71 8.16 6.89 -11.77
CA GLY A 71 9.12 7.74 -11.06
C GLY A 71 9.72 7.15 -9.79
N GLY A 72 10.24 5.93 -9.88
CA GLY A 72 11.28 5.46 -8.98
C GLY A 72 10.90 5.22 -7.51
N CYS A 73 9.72 5.65 -7.08
CA CYS A 73 9.14 5.35 -5.79
C CYS A 73 8.07 4.25 -5.92
N LEU A 74 7.52 3.81 -4.79
CA LEU A 74 6.34 2.96 -4.76
C LEU A 74 5.08 3.78 -5.12
N HIS A 75 4.91 4.13 -6.39
CA HIS A 75 3.79 4.93 -6.88
C HIS A 75 2.49 4.12 -6.86
N CYS A 76 1.43 4.67 -6.25
CA CYS A 76 0.09 4.12 -6.25
C CYS A 76 -0.91 5.05 -6.96
N ILE A 77 -1.75 4.48 -7.84
CA ILE A 77 -2.84 5.19 -8.53
C ILE A 77 -4.19 4.56 -8.20
N CYS A 78 -5.18 5.38 -7.85
CA CYS A 78 -6.56 4.92 -7.74
C CYS A 78 -7.17 4.79 -9.14
N THR A 79 -7.66 3.60 -9.49
CA THR A 79 -8.23 3.36 -10.82
C THR A 79 -9.50 4.16 -11.09
N ARG A 80 -10.21 4.59 -10.03
CA ARG A 80 -11.47 5.34 -10.12
C ARG A 80 -11.27 6.85 -10.15
N CYS A 81 -10.73 7.47 -9.10
CA CYS A 81 -10.56 8.92 -9.04
C CYS A 81 -9.24 9.43 -9.63
N LYS A 82 -8.35 8.52 -10.05
CA LYS A 82 -7.01 8.86 -10.58
C LYS A 82 -6.12 9.61 -9.58
N HIS A 83 -6.45 9.57 -8.29
CA HIS A 83 -5.57 10.09 -7.26
C HIS A 83 -4.29 9.27 -7.18
N GLU A 84 -3.14 9.95 -7.19
CA GLU A 84 -1.79 9.37 -7.27
C GLU A 84 -1.00 9.74 -6.01
N ILE A 85 -0.47 8.73 -5.30
CA ILE A 85 0.29 8.89 -4.04
C ILE A 85 1.51 7.98 -3.99
N CYS A 86 2.49 8.31 -3.14
CA CYS A 86 3.57 7.38 -2.79
C CYS A 86 3.14 6.43 -1.66
N SER A 87 3.29 5.12 -1.85
CA SER A 87 3.01 4.10 -0.84
C SER A 87 3.98 4.13 0.36
N CYS A 88 5.18 4.69 0.20
CA CYS A 88 6.11 4.80 1.32
C CYS A 88 5.79 6.02 2.19
N CYS A 89 5.80 7.23 1.61
CA CYS A 89 5.67 8.48 2.37
C CYS A 89 4.28 9.13 2.37
N LYS A 90 3.30 8.57 1.64
CA LYS A 90 1.92 9.09 1.53
C LYS A 90 1.80 10.48 0.86
N GLN A 91 2.89 10.97 0.28
CA GLN A 91 2.91 12.25 -0.42
C GLN A 91 2.17 12.13 -1.75
N GLU A 92 1.41 13.17 -2.06
CA GLU A 92 0.55 13.23 -3.24
C GLU A 92 1.37 13.68 -4.46
N PHE A 93 1.04 13.11 -5.61
CA PHE A 93 1.59 13.55 -6.87
C PHE A 93 0.81 14.76 -7.38
N SER A 94 1.55 15.74 -7.89
CA SER A 94 1.01 16.96 -8.45
C SER A 94 1.79 17.33 -9.72
N LYS A 95 1.15 18.08 -10.60
CA LYS A 95 1.82 18.67 -11.76
C LYS A 95 2.51 19.96 -11.34
N GLY A 96 3.59 20.34 -12.02
CA GLY A 96 4.47 21.44 -11.63
C GLY A 96 3.78 22.69 -11.07
N LYS A 97 2.90 23.31 -11.86
CA LYS A 97 2.17 24.53 -11.47
C LYS A 97 1.10 24.32 -10.39
N GLU A 98 0.62 23.09 -10.23
CA GLU A 98 -0.42 22.70 -9.25
C GLU A 98 0.22 22.15 -7.96
N CYS A 99 1.55 22.12 -7.87
CA CYS A 99 2.25 21.60 -6.72
C CYS A 99 1.95 22.43 -5.47
N ALA A 100 1.42 21.78 -4.43
CA ALA A 100 1.06 22.44 -3.18
C ALA A 100 2.25 23.08 -2.45
N ALA A 101 3.48 22.59 -2.69
CA ALA A 101 4.69 23.17 -2.12
C ALA A 101 5.03 24.56 -2.71
N LYS A 102 4.49 24.89 -3.90
CA LYS A 102 4.68 26.17 -4.61
C LYS A 102 6.14 26.65 -4.66
N LEU A 103 7.08 25.71 -4.80
CA LEU A 103 8.49 26.01 -4.99
C LEU A 103 8.74 26.29 -6.48
N ASP A 104 9.59 27.26 -6.80
CA ASP A 104 9.92 27.60 -8.20
C ASP A 104 10.48 26.39 -8.96
N SER A 105 11.26 25.55 -8.28
CA SER A 105 11.80 24.30 -8.83
C SER A 105 10.74 23.25 -9.22
N CYS A 106 9.49 23.43 -8.83
CA CYS A 106 8.39 22.55 -9.19
C CYS A 106 7.75 22.94 -10.52
N ALA A 107 7.77 24.22 -10.91
CA ALA A 107 6.99 24.73 -12.06
C ALA A 107 7.33 24.01 -13.37
N ASP A 108 8.61 23.71 -13.58
CA ASP A 108 9.12 23.02 -14.77
C ASP A 108 9.14 21.49 -14.64
N ARG A 109 8.77 20.97 -13.47
CA ARG A 109 8.66 19.52 -13.26
C ARG A 109 7.31 19.03 -13.79
N GLY A 110 7.35 17.87 -14.42
CA GLY A 110 6.15 17.11 -14.77
C GLY A 110 5.40 16.60 -13.53
N LEU A 111 4.78 15.43 -13.66
CA LEU A 111 4.14 14.77 -12.52
C LEU A 111 5.18 14.38 -11.47
N HIS A 112 5.10 14.93 -10.26
CA HIS A 112 6.07 14.67 -9.20
C HIS A 112 5.46 14.72 -7.80
N ALA A 113 6.17 14.17 -6.82
CA ALA A 113 5.86 14.25 -5.40
C ALA A 113 7.12 14.65 -4.60
N HIS A 114 6.92 15.24 -3.42
CA HIS A 114 8.01 15.62 -2.53
C HIS A 114 8.26 14.53 -1.50
N HIS A 115 9.36 13.80 -1.64
CA HIS A 115 9.68 12.69 -0.75
C HIS A 115 10.58 13.12 0.41
N PRO A 116 10.27 12.75 1.68
CA PRO A 116 11.20 12.92 2.79
C PRO A 116 12.40 11.99 2.65
N ARG A 117 13.55 12.32 3.25
CA ARG A 117 14.83 11.60 3.04
C ARG A 117 14.79 10.11 3.38
N ASN A 118 13.93 9.71 4.31
CA ASN A 118 13.73 8.31 4.70
C ASN A 118 12.72 7.56 3.81
N CYS A 119 12.21 8.17 2.74
CA CYS A 119 11.34 7.51 1.78
C CYS A 119 12.12 6.60 0.85
N TYR A 120 11.52 5.47 0.48
CA TYR A 120 12.04 4.53 -0.53
C TYR A 120 12.61 5.23 -1.78
N TYR A 121 11.96 6.30 -2.26
CA TYR A 121 12.45 7.08 -3.40
C TYR A 121 13.92 7.51 -3.28
N HIS A 122 14.36 7.91 -2.09
CA HIS A 122 15.75 8.33 -1.83
C HIS A 122 16.61 7.17 -1.35
N VAL A 123 16.05 6.21 -0.60
CA VAL A 123 16.85 5.11 -0.04
C VAL A 123 17.08 3.93 -1.01
N ARG A 124 16.33 3.85 -2.12
CA ARG A 124 16.43 2.74 -3.10
C ARG A 124 17.78 2.61 -3.79
N ASP A 125 18.54 3.70 -3.88
CA ASP A 125 19.83 3.73 -4.56
C ASP A 125 20.99 3.36 -3.61
N TYR A 126 20.71 3.16 -2.32
CA TYR A 126 21.69 2.68 -1.35
C TYR A 126 21.89 1.17 -1.52
N SER A 127 23.14 0.72 -1.37
CA SER A 127 23.43 -0.71 -1.40
C SER A 127 22.78 -1.42 -0.20
N VAL A 128 22.37 -2.67 -0.40
CA VAL A 128 21.82 -3.50 0.69
C VAL A 128 22.84 -3.60 1.84
N VAL A 129 24.13 -3.67 1.53
CA VAL A 129 25.22 -3.73 2.51
C VAL A 129 25.26 -2.48 3.40
N ASP A 130 25.16 -1.29 2.80
CA ASP A 130 25.15 -0.03 3.55
C ASP A 130 23.91 0.10 4.42
N LEU A 131 22.74 -0.32 3.91
CA LEU A 131 21.49 -0.31 4.67
C LEU A 131 21.56 -1.26 5.87
N ILE A 132 22.08 -2.48 5.70
CA ILE A 132 22.28 -3.45 6.80
C ILE A 132 23.23 -2.86 7.85
N LYS A 133 24.33 -2.24 7.42
CA LYS A 133 25.28 -1.59 8.31
C LYS A 133 24.60 -0.52 9.17
N LEU A 134 23.80 0.36 8.58
CA LEU A 134 23.05 1.40 9.30
C LEU A 134 22.08 0.81 10.34
N ILE A 135 21.41 -0.30 10.02
CA ILE A 135 20.48 -0.96 10.95
C ILE A 135 21.24 -1.56 12.14
N LYS A 136 22.38 -2.21 11.88
CA LYS A 136 23.26 -2.75 12.93
C LYS A 136 23.84 -1.66 13.83
N GLU A 137 24.26 -0.53 13.24
CA GLU A 137 24.74 0.64 14.00
C GLU A 137 23.66 1.24 14.91
N ALA A 138 22.39 1.13 14.52
CA ALA A 138 21.25 1.53 15.34
C ALA A 138 20.90 0.50 16.46
N GLY A 139 21.64 -0.60 16.57
CA GLY A 139 21.44 -1.64 17.59
C GLY A 139 20.37 -2.67 17.25
N HIS A 140 20.01 -2.81 15.98
CA HIS A 140 19.03 -3.79 15.52
C HIS A 140 19.70 -4.94 14.76
N GLU A 141 19.33 -6.18 15.09
CA GLU A 141 19.78 -7.37 14.36
C GLU A 141 19.03 -7.51 13.03
N VAL A 142 19.75 -7.91 11.98
CA VAL A 142 19.20 -8.18 10.65
C VAL A 142 19.40 -9.65 10.31
N ASP A 143 18.32 -10.30 9.91
CA ASP A 143 18.38 -11.64 9.35
C ASP A 143 18.93 -11.60 7.91
N GLU A 144 20.23 -11.87 7.77
CA GLU A 144 20.92 -11.92 6.49
C GLU A 144 20.69 -13.25 5.74
N THR A 145 20.02 -14.22 6.36
CA THR A 145 19.72 -15.53 5.74
C THR A 145 18.43 -15.53 4.93
N ALA A 146 17.61 -14.47 5.05
CA ALA A 146 16.39 -14.27 4.27
C ALA A 146 16.63 -13.93 2.78
N ALA A 147 17.84 -14.19 2.27
CA ALA A 147 18.22 -13.91 0.89
C ALA A 147 17.66 -14.98 -0.08
N ASN A 148 17.04 -14.47 -1.15
CA ASN A 148 16.86 -15.14 -2.45
C ASN A 148 15.67 -16.07 -2.73
N GLU A 149 14.51 -15.86 -2.11
CA GLU A 149 13.27 -16.37 -2.70
C GLU A 149 12.44 -15.26 -3.36
N CYS A 150 12.78 -14.96 -4.62
CA CYS A 150 11.79 -14.39 -5.54
C CYS A 150 10.58 -15.34 -5.77
N ALA A 151 10.57 -16.54 -5.18
CA ALA A 151 9.48 -17.50 -5.26
C ALA A 151 8.14 -17.00 -4.66
N GLN A 152 8.17 -16.01 -3.74
CA GLN A 152 6.98 -15.54 -3.04
C GLN A 152 6.61 -14.08 -3.32
N CYS A 153 7.09 -13.49 -4.43
CA CYS A 153 6.60 -12.16 -4.81
C CYS A 153 5.10 -12.24 -5.20
N THR A 154 4.22 -12.11 -4.20
CA THR A 154 2.75 -12.07 -4.36
C THR A 154 2.26 -10.73 -4.89
N THR A 155 3.15 -9.75 -5.02
CA THR A 155 2.84 -8.42 -5.52
C THR A 155 2.68 -8.48 -7.03
N LYS A 156 1.42 -8.48 -7.46
CA LYS A 156 1.05 -8.27 -8.86
C LYS A 156 1.35 -6.81 -9.21
N MET A 157 2.19 -6.62 -10.21
CA MET A 157 2.60 -5.30 -10.68
C MET A 157 1.73 -4.94 -11.87
N THR A 158 1.23 -3.71 -11.94
CA THR A 158 0.37 -3.30 -13.06
C THR A 158 1.22 -2.57 -14.09
N ASP A 159 1.27 -3.10 -15.31
CA ASP A 159 1.98 -2.50 -16.45
C ASP A 159 1.21 -1.30 -17.07
N ASP A 160 1.80 -0.66 -18.08
CA ASP A 160 1.18 0.47 -18.80
C ASP A 160 -0.14 0.09 -19.50
N SER A 161 -0.41 -1.21 -19.69
CA SER A 161 -1.65 -1.74 -20.23
C SER A 161 -2.70 -2.06 -19.15
N MET A 162 -2.45 -1.66 -17.90
CA MET A 162 -3.33 -1.90 -16.75
C MET A 162 -3.55 -3.40 -16.44
N ARG A 163 -2.64 -4.26 -16.91
CA ARG A 163 -2.64 -5.69 -16.64
C ARG A 163 -1.67 -6.02 -15.53
N ASP A 164 -2.08 -6.96 -14.70
CA ASP A 164 -1.27 -7.46 -13.60
C ASP A 164 -0.24 -8.46 -14.16
N THR A 165 1.05 -8.10 -14.12
CA THR A 165 2.19 -8.97 -14.40
C THR A 165 2.83 -9.43 -13.09
N GLN A 166 3.29 -10.67 -13.07
CA GLN A 166 4.05 -11.22 -11.95
C GLN A 166 5.49 -10.70 -12.04
N CYS A 167 6.12 -10.45 -10.89
CA CYS A 167 7.56 -10.19 -10.85
C CYS A 167 8.29 -11.37 -11.48
N GLU A 168 9.05 -11.13 -12.56
CA GLU A 168 9.78 -12.20 -13.25
C GLU A 168 11.02 -12.67 -12.49
N GLY A 169 11.38 -11.97 -11.40
CA GLY A 169 12.58 -12.27 -10.63
C GLY A 169 13.86 -11.99 -11.41
N HIS A 170 14.83 -11.40 -10.73
CA HIS A 170 16.17 -11.39 -11.25
C HIS A 170 16.90 -12.58 -10.61
N ALA A 171 17.38 -13.48 -11.47
CA ALA A 171 18.36 -14.50 -11.10
C ALA A 171 19.68 -13.87 -10.68
#